data_AF-W9Z4B6-F1
#
_entry.id   AF-W9Z4B6-F1
#
_cell.length_a   1.000
_cell.length_b   1.000
_cell.length_c   1.000
_cell.angle_alpha   90.00
_cell.angle_beta   90.00
_cell.angle_gamma   90.00
#
_symmetry.space_group_name_H-M   'P 1'
#
loop_
_entity.id
_entity.type
_entity.pdbx_description
1 polymer ?
#
loop_
_entity_poly.entity_id
_entity_poly.type
_entity_poly.pdbx_seq_one_letter_code
_entity_poly.pdbx_strand_id
1 'polypeptide(L)'
;MDVLHKHYEQAFNKYKMSQQLLGPVLTSWHVFDKYYQISDESPAYAAALILHPSRGKAHIQKNWPKAWHKKIFTGVKKLWEDEYKNLPTVYTTPSIVPALELDEYDLLAQVLKELDSQRYNGRATSR
;
A
#
# COMPACT_ATOMS: atom_id res chain seq x y z
N MET A 1 0.80 0.75 -1.82
CA MET A 1 2.13 0.82 -1.19
C MET A 1 2.41 -0.41 -0.32
N ASP A 2 1.52 -0.71 0.62
CA ASP A 2 1.62 -1.86 1.55
C ASP A 2 1.78 -3.22 0.86
N VAL A 3 1.12 -3.41 -0.27
CA VAL A 3 1.15 -4.64 -1.05
C VAL A 3 2.57 -4.95 -1.53
N LEU A 4 3.29 -3.93 -2.01
CA LEU A 4 4.67 -4.08 -2.47
C LEU A 4 5.62 -4.31 -1.30
N HIS A 5 5.45 -3.57 -0.20
CA HIS A 5 6.22 -3.77 1.03
C HIS A 5 6.10 -5.22 1.52
N LYS A 6 4.87 -5.74 1.58
CA LYS A 6 4.58 -7.12 1.95
C LYS A 6 5.19 -8.13 0.98
N HIS A 7 5.13 -7.86 -0.33
CA HIS A 7 5.72 -8.74 -1.34
C HIS A 7 7.26 -8.81 -1.18
N TYR A 8 7.91 -7.69 -0.88
CA TYR A 8 9.33 -7.65 -0.60
C TYR A 8 9.71 -8.41 0.67
N GLU A 9 8.96 -8.24 1.77
CA GLU A 9 9.17 -9.03 2.99
C GLU A 9 9.07 -10.54 2.72
N GLN A 10 8.09 -10.95 1.92
CA GLN A 10 7.94 -12.34 1.49
C GLN A 10 9.11 -12.79 0.61
N ALA A 11 9.55 -11.97 -0.34
CA ALA A 11 10.69 -12.25 -1.21
C ALA A 11 12.00 -12.39 -0.40
N PHE A 12 12.24 -11.52 0.59
CA PHE A 12 13.42 -11.60 1.45
C PHE A 12 13.45 -12.90 2.26
N ASN A 13 12.32 -13.29 2.84
CA ASN A 13 12.22 -14.55 3.56
C ASN A 13 12.42 -15.76 2.63
N LYS A 14 11.90 -15.69 1.41
CA LYS A 14 11.96 -16.76 0.41
C LYS A 14 13.35 -16.96 -0.20
N TYR A 15 14.08 -15.87 -0.48
CA TYR A 15 15.39 -15.91 -1.12
C TYR A 15 16.56 -15.77 -0.15
N LYS A 16 16.32 -15.86 1.17
CA LYS A 16 17.32 -15.72 2.23
C LYS A 16 18.57 -16.59 2.03
N MET A 17 18.42 -17.76 1.42
CA MET A 17 19.52 -18.72 1.17
C MET A 17 20.08 -18.69 -0.26
N SER A 18 19.50 -17.88 -1.16
CA SER A 18 19.92 -17.78 -2.56
C SER A 18 20.55 -16.42 -2.85
N GLN A 19 21.89 -16.35 -2.73
CA GLN A 19 22.65 -15.11 -2.94
C GLN A 19 22.45 -14.51 -4.34
N GLN A 20 22.27 -15.35 -5.38
CA GLN A 20 22.05 -14.91 -6.75
C GLN A 20 20.74 -14.12 -6.94
N LEU A 21 19.70 -14.46 -6.17
CA LEU A 21 18.38 -13.80 -6.26
C LEU A 21 18.20 -12.73 -5.17
N LEU A 22 18.91 -12.84 -4.05
CA LEU A 22 18.86 -11.87 -2.98
C LEU A 22 19.40 -10.49 -3.41
N GLY A 23 20.51 -10.46 -4.14
CA GLY A 23 21.16 -9.22 -4.59
C GLY A 23 20.23 -8.30 -5.42
N PRO A 24 19.59 -8.80 -6.49
CA PRO A 24 18.62 -8.04 -7.27
C PRO A 24 17.42 -7.57 -6.44
N VAL A 25 16.88 -8.41 -5.55
CA VAL A 25 15.72 -8.07 -4.70
C VAL A 25 16.08 -6.96 -3.70
N LEU A 26 17.28 -6.99 -3.11
CA LEU A 26 17.78 -5.92 -2.24
C LEU A 26 17.98 -4.61 -3.02
N THR A 27 18.46 -4.69 -4.25
CA THR A 27 18.67 -3.50 -5.09
C THR A 27 17.34 -2.86 -5.48
N SER A 28 16.36 -3.65 -5.90
CA SER A 28 15.03 -3.14 -6.24
C SER A 28 14.29 -2.60 -5.01
N TRP A 29 14.51 -3.20 -3.83
CA TRP A 29 14.04 -2.65 -2.55
C TRP A 29 14.64 -1.29 -2.24
N HIS A 30 15.96 -1.11 -2.44
CA HIS A 30 16.59 0.18 -2.16
C HIS A 30 16.03 1.30 -3.05
N VAL A 31 15.79 1.00 -4.33
CA VAL A 31 15.12 1.93 -5.24
C VAL A 31 13.70 2.21 -4.79
N PHE A 32 12.95 1.17 -4.43
CA PHE A 32 11.60 1.29 -3.87
C PHE A 32 11.61 2.20 -2.63
N ASP A 33 12.39 1.91 -1.60
CA ASP A 33 12.47 2.70 -0.37
C ASP A 33 12.81 4.19 -0.66
N LYS A 34 13.75 4.46 -1.57
CA LYS A 34 14.12 5.83 -1.96
C LYS A 34 12.95 6.61 -2.56
N TYR A 35 12.24 6.05 -3.55
CA TYR A 35 11.11 6.75 -4.18
C TYR A 35 9.95 6.93 -3.20
N TYR A 36 9.82 6.02 -2.24
CA TYR A 36 8.73 6.05 -1.27
C TYR A 36 8.95 7.07 -0.17
N GLN A 37 10.19 7.26 0.28
CA GLN A 37 10.53 8.33 1.23
C GLN A 37 10.11 9.72 0.72
N ILE A 38 10.23 9.95 -0.59
CA ILE A 38 9.78 11.20 -1.25
C ILE A 38 8.24 11.27 -1.27
N SER A 39 7.55 10.15 -1.49
CA SER A 39 6.08 10.12 -1.50
C SER A 39 5.45 10.22 -0.09
N ASP A 40 6.14 9.69 0.92
CA ASP A 40 5.76 9.74 2.34
C ASP A 40 5.92 11.15 2.95
N GLU A 41 6.51 12.09 2.21
CA GLU A 41 6.45 13.51 2.55
C GLU A 41 5.04 14.09 2.38
N SER A 42 4.22 13.50 1.51
CA SER A 42 2.85 13.95 1.28
C SER A 42 1.83 13.21 2.16
N PRO A 43 1.04 13.90 2.98
CA PRO A 43 -0.06 13.29 3.71
C PRO A 43 -1.21 12.82 2.81
N ALA A 44 -1.17 13.10 1.50
CA ALA A 44 -2.23 12.78 0.54
C ALA A 44 -2.53 11.27 0.48
N TYR A 45 -1.52 10.40 0.49
CA TYR A 45 -1.73 8.96 0.43
C TYR A 45 -2.46 8.43 1.67
N ALA A 46 -2.05 8.89 2.85
CA ALA A 46 -2.71 8.54 4.09
C ALA A 46 -4.13 9.11 4.18
N ALA A 47 -4.36 10.33 3.67
CA ALA A 47 -5.69 10.92 3.59
C ALA A 47 -6.62 10.09 2.71
N ALA A 48 -6.15 9.64 1.54
CA ALA A 48 -6.91 8.78 0.64
C ALA A 48 -7.32 7.46 1.32
N LEU A 49 -6.40 6.82 2.06
CA LEU A 49 -6.72 5.60 2.83
C LEU A 49 -7.77 5.84 3.91
N ILE A 50 -7.70 6.99 4.60
CA ILE A 50 -8.65 7.36 5.66
C ILE A 50 -10.05 7.65 5.08
N LEU A 51 -10.11 8.27 3.92
CA LEU A 51 -11.36 8.58 3.21
C LEU A 51 -11.99 7.35 2.54
N HIS A 52 -11.20 6.29 2.32
CA HIS A 52 -11.69 5.08 1.67
C HIS A 52 -12.64 4.28 2.60
N PRO A 53 -13.89 4.02 2.19
CA PRO A 53 -14.94 3.46 3.06
C PRO A 53 -14.64 2.05 3.60
N SER A 54 -13.89 1.24 2.86
CA SER A 54 -13.53 -0.13 3.27
C SER A 54 -12.25 -0.20 4.13
N ARG A 55 -11.34 0.77 4.00
CA ARG A 55 -10.01 0.73 4.62
C ARG A 55 -9.95 1.60 5.87
N GLY A 56 -10.30 2.88 5.70
CA GLY A 56 -10.30 3.89 6.75
C GLY A 56 -9.01 3.93 7.57
N LYS A 57 -9.12 4.44 8.80
CA LYS A 57 -8.01 4.51 9.77
C LYS A 57 -7.51 3.13 10.22
N ALA A 58 -8.40 2.13 10.22
CA ALA A 58 -8.09 0.77 10.69
C ALA A 58 -7.01 0.10 9.82
N HIS A 59 -6.99 0.38 8.52
CA HIS A 59 -5.98 -0.15 7.61
C HIS A 59 -4.57 0.30 7.98
N ILE A 60 -4.39 1.61 8.21
CA ILE A 60 -3.12 2.20 8.64
C ILE A 60 -2.67 1.60 9.97
N GLN A 61 -3.60 1.48 10.93
CA GLN A 61 -3.27 0.95 12.25
C GLN A 61 -2.86 -0.53 12.23
N LYS A 62 -3.41 -1.32 11.31
CA LYS A 62 -3.13 -2.74 11.17
C LYS A 62 -1.86 -3.02 10.39
N ASN A 63 -1.62 -2.28 9.31
CA ASN A 63 -0.57 -2.60 8.35
C ASN A 63 0.72 -1.81 8.59
N TRP A 64 0.66 -0.65 9.24
CA TRP A 64 1.81 0.25 9.35
C TRP A 64 2.43 0.25 10.76
N PRO A 65 3.74 0.53 10.89
CA PRO A 65 4.41 0.63 12.17
C PRO A 65 3.80 1.72 13.07
N LYS A 66 3.64 1.42 14.37
CA LYS A 66 3.09 2.37 15.36
C LYS A 66 3.89 3.68 15.45
N ALA A 67 5.19 3.64 15.18
CA ALA A 67 6.05 4.81 15.17
C ALA A 67 5.61 5.87 14.14
N TRP A 68 4.97 5.44 13.04
CA TRP A 68 4.57 6.33 11.94
C TRP A 68 3.19 6.93 12.15
N HIS A 69 2.33 6.26 12.93
CA HIS A 69 0.92 6.66 13.12
C HIS A 69 0.79 8.12 13.55
N LYS A 70 1.59 8.55 14.52
CA LYS A 70 1.54 9.94 15.03
C LYS A 70 1.85 10.96 13.92
N LYS A 71 2.97 10.78 13.22
CA LYS A 71 3.39 11.68 12.12
C LYS A 71 2.30 11.76 11.06
N ILE A 72 1.72 10.62 10.69
CA ILE A 72 0.77 10.51 9.60
C ILE A 72 -0.59 11.10 9.95
N PHE A 73 -1.17 10.75 11.10
CA PHE A 73 -2.45 11.34 11.50
C PHE A 73 -2.33 12.84 11.74
N THR A 74 -1.20 13.32 12.27
CA THR A 74 -0.94 14.76 12.39
C THR A 74 -0.80 15.42 11.02
N GLY A 75 -0.09 14.81 10.07
CA GLY A 75 0.06 15.33 8.71
C GLY A 75 -1.25 15.41 7.95
N VAL A 76 -2.07 14.35 8.01
CA VAL A 76 -3.41 14.34 7.38
C VAL A 76 -4.33 15.37 8.03
N LYS A 77 -4.30 15.49 9.35
CA LYS A 77 -5.09 16.51 10.05
C LYS A 77 -4.69 17.92 9.60
N LYS A 78 -3.38 18.20 9.52
CA LYS A 78 -2.86 19.47 9.06
C LYS A 78 -3.28 19.77 7.61
N LEU A 79 -3.15 18.79 6.71
CA LEU A 79 -3.61 18.91 5.32
C LEU A 79 -5.10 19.31 5.25
N TRP A 80 -5.94 18.64 6.05
CA TRP A 80 -7.37 18.96 6.11
C TRP A 80 -7.63 20.37 6.66
N GLU A 81 -6.92 20.78 7.72
CA GLU A 81 -7.07 22.10 8.33
C GLU A 81 -6.62 23.24 7.40
N ASP A 82 -5.51 23.03 6.68
CA ASP A 82 -4.89 24.04 5.81
C ASP A 82 -5.63 24.19 4.47
N GLU A 83 -6.01 23.09 3.82
CA GLU A 83 -6.52 23.12 2.44
C GLU A 83 -8.04 22.94 2.32
N TYR A 84 -8.67 22.20 3.24
CA TYR A 84 -10.06 21.74 3.03
C TYR A 84 -11.08 22.31 4.03
N LYS A 85 -10.66 22.66 5.24
CA LYS A 85 -11.56 23.07 6.33
C LYS A 85 -12.42 24.30 6.01
N ASN A 86 -11.87 25.26 5.24
CA ASN A 86 -12.53 26.52 4.93
C ASN A 86 -13.11 26.56 3.51
N LEU A 87 -13.11 25.43 2.78
CA LEU A 87 -13.68 25.38 1.44
C LEU A 87 -15.21 25.52 1.53
N PRO A 88 -15.83 26.35 0.68
CA PRO A 88 -17.27 26.44 0.61
C PRO A 88 -17.83 25.08 0.20
N THR A 89 -18.74 24.54 1.03
CA THR A 89 -19.38 23.26 0.79
C THR A 89 -20.25 23.36 -0.46
N VAL A 90 -19.71 22.98 -1.61
CA VAL A 90 -20.52 22.76 -2.81
C VAL A 90 -21.24 21.43 -2.62
N TYR A 91 -22.54 21.49 -2.33
CA TYR A 91 -23.40 20.31 -2.29
C TYR A 91 -23.61 19.80 -3.71
N THR A 92 -22.68 18.98 -4.20
CA THR A 92 -22.97 18.11 -5.34
C THR A 92 -23.72 16.90 -4.80
N THR A 93 -24.95 16.71 -5.27
CA THR A 93 -25.77 15.54 -4.97
C THR A 93 -24.92 14.27 -5.12
N PRO A 94 -24.80 13.41 -4.09
CA PRO A 94 -24.00 12.21 -4.19
C PRO A 94 -24.61 11.33 -5.29
N SER A 95 -23.93 11.25 -6.43
CA SER A 95 -24.20 10.21 -7.41
C SER A 95 -23.90 8.90 -6.70
N ILE A 96 -24.90 8.00 -6.66
CA ILE A 96 -24.76 6.66 -6.09
C ILE A 96 -23.74 5.95 -6.96
N VAL A 97 -22.46 6.04 -6.56
CA VAL A 97 -21.40 5.25 -7.17
C VAL A 97 -21.71 3.81 -6.79
N PRO A 98 -21.86 2.88 -7.76
CA PRO A 98 -22.09 1.47 -7.47
C PRO A 98 -20.97 0.95 -6.56
N ALA A 99 -21.29 -0.11 -5.80
CA ALA A 99 -20.35 -0.79 -4.91
C ALA A 99 -18.94 -0.86 -5.51
N LEU A 100 -17.97 -0.35 -4.74
CA LEU A 100 -16.56 -0.19 -5.09
C LEU A 100 -16.07 -1.35 -5.97
N GLU A 101 -15.88 -1.07 -7.26
CA GLU A 101 -15.01 -1.92 -8.08
C GLU A 101 -13.65 -1.99 -7.38
N LEU A 102 -13.01 -3.16 -7.46
CA LEU A 102 -11.67 -3.32 -6.91
C LEU A 102 -10.76 -2.24 -7.49
N ASP A 103 -10.07 -1.50 -6.61
CA ASP A 103 -9.11 -0.52 -7.09
C ASP A 103 -7.92 -1.22 -7.76
N GLU A 104 -7.19 -0.51 -8.63
CA GLU A 104 -6.04 -1.06 -9.36
C GLU A 104 -5.03 -1.74 -8.42
N TYR A 105 -4.88 -1.25 -7.18
CA TYR A 105 -3.99 -1.84 -6.19
C TYR A 105 -4.55 -3.12 -5.56
N ASP A 106 -5.86 -3.24 -5.39
CA ASP A 106 -6.53 -4.46 -4.97
C ASP A 106 -6.39 -5.55 -6.06
N LEU A 107 -6.50 -5.17 -7.33
CA LEU A 107 -6.24 -6.07 -8.46
C LEU A 107 -4.78 -6.54 -8.47
N LEU A 108 -3.82 -5.61 -8.27
CA LEU A 108 -2.40 -5.96 -8.14
C LEU A 108 -2.16 -6.90 -6.96
N ALA A 109 -2.82 -6.70 -5.82
CA ALA A 109 -2.71 -7.57 -4.66
C ALA A 109 -3.25 -8.98 -4.94
N GLN A 110 -4.30 -9.12 -5.77
CA GLN A 110 -4.79 -10.41 -6.21
C GLN A 110 -3.82 -11.08 -7.19
N VAL A 111 -3.34 -10.36 -8.21
CA VAL A 111 -2.38 -10.88 -9.19
C VAL A 111 -1.10 -11.36 -8.50
N LEU A 112 -0.58 -10.59 -7.53
CA LEU A 112 0.61 -10.99 -6.76
C LEU A 112 0.37 -12.26 -5.95
N LYS A 113 -0.80 -12.39 -5.30
CA LYS A 113 -1.17 -13.64 -4.59
C LYS A 113 -1.29 -14.82 -5.55
N GLU A 114 -1.86 -14.59 -6.73
CA GLU A 114 -2.04 -15.62 -7.76
C GLU A 114 -0.69 -16.09 -8.32
N LEU A 115 0.22 -15.17 -8.61
CA LEU A 115 1.58 -15.49 -9.06
C LEU A 115 2.36 -16.31 -8.04
N ASP A 116 2.21 -16.00 -6.75
CA ASP A 116 2.82 -16.80 -5.68
C ASP A 116 2.19 -18.20 -5.56
N SER A 117 0.87 -18.33 -5.81
CA SER A 117 0.13 -19.60 -5.80
C SER A 117 0.49 -20.51 -6.99
N GLN A 118 0.45 -19.98 -8.21
CA GLN A 118 0.72 -20.72 -9.45
C GLN A 118 2.16 -21.25 -9.50
N ARG A 119 3.12 -20.51 -8.93
CA ARG A 119 4.53 -20.93 -8.87
C ARG A 119 4.80 -21.99 -7.80
N TYR A 120 3.86 -22.21 -6.88
CA TYR A 120 3.89 -23.31 -5.91
C TYR A 120 3.38 -24.62 -6.54
N ASN A 121 2.33 -24.54 -7.36
CA ASN A 121 1.75 -25.70 -8.06
C ASN A 121 2.66 -26.25 -9.18
N GLY A 122 3.48 -25.41 -9.81
CA GLY A 122 4.45 -25.82 -10.85
C GLY A 122 5.65 -26.64 -10.35
N ARG A 123 5.76 -26.92 -9.05
CA ARG A 123 6.86 -27.71 -8.46
C ARG A 123 6.48 -29.15 -8.09
N ALA A 124 5.21 -29.53 -8.28
CA ALA A 124 4.68 -30.85 -7.93
C ALA A 124 4.58 -31.85 -9.10
N THR A 125 4.81 -31.43 -10.35
CA THR A 125 4.75 -32.32 -11.53
C THR A 125 6.12 -32.46 -12.19
N SER A 126 7.07 -33.05 -11.48
CA SER A 126 8.24 -33.65 -12.12
C SER A 126 8.79 -34.76 -11.22
N ARG A 127 8.15 -35.93 -11.31
CA ARG A 127 8.75 -37.25 -11.16
C ARG A 127 7.77 -38.30 -11.65
#